data_AF-A0A2A2Q329-F1
#
_entry.id   AF-A0A2A2Q329-F1
#
_cell.length_a   1.000
_cell.length_b   1.000
_cell.length_c   1.000
_cell.angle_alpha   90.00
_cell.angle_beta   90.00
_cell.angle_gamma   90.00
#
_symmetry.space_group_name_H-M   'P 1'
#
loop_
_entity.id
_entity.type
_entity.pdbx_description
1 polymer ?
#
loop_
_entity_poly.entity_id
_entity_poly.type
_entity_poly.pdbx_seq_one_letter_code
_entity_poly.pdbx_strand_id
1 'polypeptide(L)'
;MHASRPLFSALFLILALTGFLAGPAHAYRLSTRDLRNLGYLGTYRGFLEGTVGTWNRVRYEETLIGAPAIESPDANGRRVITGPSGRNGFFLTRVSASGNLRRATIRYAYSGTSFNPVYGETMYGSGQKTVQFVRRGYSRVRYEITTNDVFEERSVFDDSLFTFWRLGGSYAR
;
A
#
# COMPACT_ATOMS: atom_id res chain seq x y z
N MET A 1 16.21 60.77 6.52
CA MET A 1 17.28 59.86 6.06
C MET A 1 16.79 58.44 6.27
N HIS A 2 16.08 57.84 5.30
CA HIS A 2 16.61 57.01 4.19
C HIS A 2 17.55 55.90 4.68
N ALA A 3 17.04 54.67 4.78
CA ALA A 3 17.20 53.56 3.82
C ALA A 3 18.37 52.66 4.28
N SER A 4 18.28 51.33 4.38
CA SER A 4 17.77 50.37 3.42
C SER A 4 17.67 48.96 4.06
N ARG A 5 16.76 48.14 3.53
CA ARG A 5 16.64 46.68 3.81
C ARG A 5 17.73 45.90 3.07
N PRO A 6 18.02 44.68 3.51
CA PRO A 6 17.99 43.52 2.60
C PRO A 6 16.94 42.53 3.15
N LEU A 7 15.79 42.30 2.50
CA LEU A 7 15.59 41.48 1.29
C LEU A 7 16.55 40.28 1.24
N PHE A 8 15.95 39.10 1.36
CA PHE A 8 16.41 37.76 0.97
C PHE A 8 16.32 36.77 2.13
N SER A 9 15.12 36.22 2.34
CA SER A 9 14.89 34.84 2.84
C SER A 9 13.39 34.52 2.93
N ALA A 10 12.60 34.93 1.92
CA ALA A 10 11.16 34.64 1.86
C ALA A 10 10.79 33.73 0.68
N LEU A 11 11.72 32.92 0.16
CA LEU A 11 11.49 32.14 -1.06
C LEU A 11 11.87 30.65 -1.02
N PHE A 12 12.10 30.06 0.17
CA PHE A 12 12.40 28.62 0.28
C PHE A 12 11.49 27.84 1.25
N LEU A 13 10.33 28.40 1.59
CA LEU A 13 9.35 27.73 2.46
C LEU A 13 7.94 27.68 1.85
N ILE A 14 7.83 27.52 0.52
CA ILE A 14 6.52 27.45 -0.18
C ILE A 14 6.33 26.12 -0.97
N LEU A 15 7.29 25.19 -0.95
CA LEU A 15 7.21 23.94 -1.72
C LEU A 15 7.13 22.63 -0.90
N ALA A 16 6.84 22.72 0.39
CA ALA A 16 6.53 21.55 1.24
C ALA A 16 5.04 21.45 1.64
N LEU A 17 4.19 22.38 1.16
CA LEU A 17 2.78 22.51 1.59
C LEU A 17 1.75 22.50 0.44
N THR A 18 2.18 22.31 -0.81
CA THR A 18 1.26 22.24 -1.98
C THR A 18 0.78 20.82 -2.33
N GLY A 19 1.16 19.81 -1.55
CA GLY A 19 0.57 18.46 -1.63
C GLY A 19 -0.84 18.33 -1.00
N PHE A 20 -1.34 19.39 -0.35
CA PHE A 20 -2.63 19.41 0.36
C PHE A 20 -3.78 20.10 -0.39
N LEU A 21 -3.64 20.36 -1.70
CA LEU A 21 -4.72 20.92 -2.53
C LEU A 21 -5.41 19.85 -3.38
N ALA A 22 -6.06 18.93 -2.68
CA ALA A 22 -7.32 18.31 -3.10
C ALA A 22 -7.96 17.67 -1.86
N GLY A 23 -8.46 18.48 -0.92
CA GLY A 23 -9.46 17.98 0.01
C GLY A 23 -10.61 17.42 -0.82
N PRO A 24 -11.00 16.14 -0.68
CA PRO A 24 -12.07 15.62 -1.49
C PRO A 24 -13.36 16.27 -1.00
N ALA A 25 -14.06 16.94 -1.92
CA ALA A 25 -15.51 17.05 -1.86
C ALA A 25 -16.07 15.69 -1.39
N HIS A 26 -16.61 15.68 -0.17
CA HIS A 26 -17.22 14.56 0.54
C HIS A 26 -16.70 13.17 0.13
N ALA A 27 -15.54 12.76 0.64
CA ALA A 27 -15.14 11.35 0.57
C ALA A 27 -16.04 10.54 1.51
N TYR A 28 -17.05 9.87 0.95
CA TYR A 28 -17.93 8.99 1.71
C TYR A 28 -17.21 7.68 2.03
N ARG A 29 -17.51 7.10 3.20
CA ARG A 29 -17.10 5.73 3.51
C ARG A 29 -17.83 4.79 2.54
N LEU A 30 -17.07 3.97 1.82
CA LEU A 30 -17.61 3.03 0.85
C LEU A 30 -17.76 1.65 1.49
N SER A 31 -18.95 1.08 1.40
CA SER A 31 -19.19 -0.33 1.73
C SER A 31 -18.65 -1.26 0.63
N THR A 32 -18.59 -2.57 0.89
CA THR A 32 -18.30 -3.56 -0.19
C THR A 32 -19.30 -3.44 -1.35
N ARG A 33 -20.57 -3.15 -1.05
CA ARG A 33 -21.62 -2.96 -2.05
C ARG A 33 -21.33 -1.74 -2.91
N ASP A 34 -20.90 -0.63 -2.32
CA ASP A 34 -20.55 0.59 -3.06
C ASP A 34 -19.33 0.35 -3.94
N LEU A 35 -18.29 -0.30 -3.42
CA LEU A 35 -17.11 -0.66 -4.21
C LEU A 35 -17.47 -1.52 -5.41
N ARG A 36 -18.41 -2.45 -5.25
CA ARG A 36 -18.93 -3.29 -6.34
C ARG A 36 -19.71 -2.47 -7.36
N ASN A 37 -20.69 -1.68 -6.90
CA ASN A 37 -21.57 -0.88 -7.75
C ASN A 37 -20.82 0.18 -8.55
N LEU A 38 -19.78 0.77 -7.96
CA LEU A 38 -18.91 1.74 -8.61
C LEU A 38 -17.87 1.07 -9.52
N GLY A 39 -17.74 -0.27 -9.49
CA GLY A 39 -16.83 -1.02 -10.35
C GLY A 39 -15.36 -1.00 -9.92
N TYR A 40 -15.08 -0.66 -8.66
CA TYR A 40 -13.73 -0.71 -8.07
C TYR A 40 -13.26 -2.12 -7.74
N LEU A 41 -14.18 -3.09 -7.70
CA LEU A 41 -13.84 -4.50 -7.54
C LEU A 41 -13.62 -5.13 -8.92
N GLY A 42 -12.53 -5.88 -9.05
CA GLY A 42 -12.15 -6.57 -10.27
C GLY A 42 -10.66 -6.88 -10.30
N THR A 43 -10.23 -7.41 -11.44
CA THR A 43 -8.82 -7.77 -11.67
C THR A 43 -8.16 -6.68 -12.50
N TYR A 44 -7.05 -6.17 -11.99
CA TYR A 44 -6.25 -5.13 -12.61
C TYR A 44 -4.87 -5.69 -12.92
N ARG A 45 -4.40 -5.46 -14.14
CA ARG A 45 -3.09 -5.93 -14.59
C ARG A 45 -2.15 -4.75 -14.67
N GLY A 46 -0.91 -4.97 -14.30
CA GLY A 46 0.04 -3.89 -14.17
C GLY A 46 1.45 -4.38 -13.93
N PHE A 47 2.24 -3.48 -13.37
CA PHE A 47 3.61 -3.74 -13.00
C PHE A 47 3.81 -3.37 -11.53
N LEU A 48 4.51 -4.22 -10.80
CA LEU A 48 4.88 -4.02 -9.41
C LEU A 48 6.40 -4.04 -9.31
N GLU A 49 6.94 -3.11 -8.55
CA GLU A 49 8.35 -3.00 -8.26
C GLU A 49 8.58 -2.72 -6.77
N GLY A 50 9.79 -2.92 -6.30
CA GLY A 50 10.16 -2.59 -4.93
C GLY A 50 11.25 -3.50 -4.40
N THR A 51 11.28 -3.65 -3.08
CA THR A 51 12.32 -4.41 -2.40
C THR A 51 11.70 -5.49 -1.54
N VAL A 52 12.30 -6.68 -1.59
CA VAL A 52 12.03 -7.78 -0.66
C VAL A 52 13.31 -8.06 0.12
N GLY A 53 13.23 -8.02 1.44
CA GLY A 53 14.34 -8.38 2.32
C GLY A 53 14.09 -9.70 3.00
N THR A 54 15.12 -10.56 3.06
CA THR A 54 15.06 -11.85 3.75
C THR A 54 16.33 -12.06 4.56
N TRP A 55 16.15 -12.44 5.83
CA TRP A 55 17.23 -12.90 6.70
C TRP A 55 17.58 -14.34 6.32
N ASN A 56 18.84 -14.57 5.99
CA ASN A 56 19.34 -15.90 5.61
C ASN A 56 20.09 -16.61 6.76
N ARG A 57 19.86 -16.18 8.01
CA ARG A 57 20.56 -16.63 9.24
C ARG A 57 21.99 -16.09 9.43
N VAL A 58 22.57 -15.44 8.42
CA VAL A 58 23.90 -14.83 8.51
C VAL A 58 23.81 -13.31 8.36
N ARG A 59 23.02 -12.85 7.38
CA ARG A 59 22.80 -11.44 7.10
C ARG A 59 21.44 -11.20 6.45
N TYR A 60 21.09 -9.94 6.34
CA TYR A 60 20.00 -9.48 5.49
C TYR A 60 20.42 -9.44 4.03
N GLU A 61 19.59 -10.02 3.19
CA GLU A 61 19.70 -9.89 1.74
C GLU A 61 18.47 -9.18 1.20
N GLU A 62 18.70 -8.06 0.53
CA GLU A 62 17.67 -7.28 -0.15
C GLU A 62 17.72 -7.56 -1.64
N THR A 63 16.55 -7.88 -2.20
CA THR A 63 16.39 -8.11 -3.63
C THR A 63 15.41 -7.08 -4.18
N LEU A 64 15.84 -6.39 -5.23
CA LEU A 64 14.94 -5.56 -6.03
C LEU A 64 14.07 -6.47 -6.89
N ILE A 65 12.76 -6.25 -6.82
CA ILE A 65 11.79 -6.94 -7.66
C ILE A 65 11.19 -5.95 -8.64
N GLY A 66 10.91 -6.43 -9.85
CA GLY A 66 10.21 -5.70 -10.90
C GLY A 66 9.55 -6.72 -11.82
N ALA A 67 8.23 -6.86 -11.72
CA ALA A 67 7.52 -7.89 -12.46
C ALA A 67 6.09 -7.47 -12.84
N PRO A 68 5.55 -8.04 -13.93
CA PRO A 68 4.11 -8.01 -14.18
C PRO A 68 3.35 -8.56 -12.97
N ALA A 69 2.31 -7.85 -12.56
CA ALA A 69 1.52 -8.18 -11.38
C ALA A 69 0.03 -8.03 -11.63
N ILE A 70 -0.74 -8.71 -10.78
CA ILE A 70 -2.19 -8.65 -10.77
C ILE A 70 -2.64 -8.13 -9.39
N GLU A 71 -3.46 -7.08 -9.40
CA GLU A 71 -4.14 -6.60 -8.20
C GLU A 71 -5.62 -6.97 -8.28
N SER A 72 -6.17 -7.48 -7.17
CA SER A 72 -7.59 -7.80 -7.04
C SER A 72 -8.05 -7.38 -5.65
N PRO A 73 -8.60 -6.15 -5.52
CA PRO A 73 -9.10 -5.62 -4.25
C PRO A 73 -10.18 -6.55 -3.69
N ASP A 74 -10.05 -6.92 -2.43
CA ASP A 74 -10.90 -7.94 -1.82
C ASP A 74 -12.27 -7.37 -1.40
N ALA A 75 -13.32 -8.09 -1.77
CA ALA A 75 -14.69 -7.83 -1.38
C ALA A 75 -14.98 -8.25 0.07
N ASN A 76 -14.35 -9.34 0.52
CA ASN A 76 -14.66 -10.03 1.78
C ASN A 76 -14.02 -9.35 3.00
N GLY A 77 -13.17 -8.34 2.77
CA GLY A 77 -12.60 -7.51 3.82
C GLY A 77 -11.53 -8.21 4.66
N ARG A 78 -11.30 -9.51 4.50
CA ARG A 78 -10.18 -10.24 5.11
C ARG A 78 -9.80 -11.44 4.23
N ARG A 79 -8.50 -11.59 3.98
CA ARG A 79 -7.94 -12.76 3.29
C ARG A 79 -6.66 -13.26 3.95
N VAL A 80 -6.39 -14.55 3.80
CA VAL A 80 -5.10 -15.14 4.15
C VAL A 80 -4.10 -14.83 3.04
N ILE A 81 -2.87 -14.55 3.44
CA ILE A 81 -1.77 -14.14 2.57
C ILE A 81 -0.48 -14.73 3.12
N THR A 82 0.41 -15.06 2.21
CA THR A 82 1.72 -15.58 2.57
C THR A 82 2.72 -14.44 2.61
N GLY A 83 3.51 -14.35 3.68
CA GLY A 83 4.61 -13.37 3.78
C GLY A 83 5.74 -13.66 2.77
N PRO A 84 6.77 -12.80 2.68
CA PRO A 84 7.86 -12.92 1.72
C PRO A 84 8.63 -14.25 1.84
N SER A 85 8.71 -14.80 3.05
CA SER A 85 9.32 -16.12 3.28
C SER A 85 8.61 -17.26 2.54
N GLY A 86 7.35 -17.08 2.11
CA GLY A 86 6.59 -18.10 1.40
C GLY A 86 6.08 -19.26 2.29
N ARG A 87 6.35 -19.22 3.60
CA ARG A 87 6.08 -20.35 4.52
C ARG A 87 5.05 -20.08 5.60
N ASN A 88 4.65 -18.83 5.77
CA ASN A 88 3.75 -18.38 6.84
C ASN A 88 2.40 -17.90 6.31
N GLY A 89 1.34 -18.04 7.12
CA GLY A 89 0.02 -17.50 6.83
C GLY A 89 -0.32 -16.31 7.72
N PHE A 90 -0.50 -15.13 7.12
CA PHE A 90 -0.95 -13.92 7.79
C PHE A 90 -2.32 -13.49 7.25
N PHE A 91 -2.90 -12.44 7.84
CA PHE A 91 -4.17 -11.87 7.40
C PHE A 91 -3.99 -10.46 6.85
N LEU A 92 -4.53 -10.21 5.65
CA LEU A 92 -4.75 -8.88 5.12
C LEU A 92 -6.20 -8.50 5.35
N THR A 93 -6.44 -7.50 6.19
CA THR A 93 -7.78 -7.05 6.56
C THR A 93 -8.03 -5.64 6.03
N ARG A 94 -9.13 -5.42 5.33
CA ARG A 94 -9.56 -4.10 4.87
C ARG A 94 -10.03 -3.27 6.06
N VAL A 95 -9.27 -2.25 6.39
CA VAL A 95 -9.55 -1.34 7.51
C VAL A 95 -10.58 -0.29 7.09
N SER A 96 -10.44 0.26 5.89
CA SER A 96 -11.33 1.29 5.39
C SER A 96 -11.37 1.35 3.87
N ALA A 97 -12.47 1.88 3.36
CA ALA A 97 -12.60 2.31 1.98
C ALA A 97 -13.35 3.64 1.97
N SER A 98 -12.85 4.59 1.19
CA SER A 98 -13.45 5.92 1.09
C SER A 98 -13.29 6.49 -0.31
N GLY A 99 -14.27 7.26 -0.77
CA GLY A 99 -14.20 7.85 -2.10
C GLY A 99 -15.55 8.32 -2.64
N ASN A 100 -15.61 8.41 -3.96
CA ASN A 100 -16.78 8.77 -4.75
C ASN A 100 -16.72 8.03 -6.10
N LEU A 101 -17.49 8.46 -7.09
CA LEU A 101 -17.53 7.82 -8.43
C LEU A 101 -16.20 7.91 -9.21
N ARG A 102 -15.39 8.93 -8.95
CA ARG A 102 -14.16 9.20 -9.72
C ARG A 102 -12.92 8.68 -9.04
N ARG A 103 -12.88 8.66 -7.72
CA ARG A 103 -11.70 8.24 -6.95
C ARG A 103 -12.11 7.44 -5.74
N ALA A 104 -11.34 6.41 -5.44
CA ALA A 104 -11.47 5.66 -4.20
C ALA A 104 -10.08 5.36 -3.62
N THR A 105 -10.02 5.19 -2.31
CA THR A 105 -8.87 4.66 -1.60
C THR A 105 -9.35 3.53 -0.72
N ILE A 106 -8.67 2.39 -0.82
CA ILE A 106 -8.91 1.23 0.05
C ILE A 106 -7.62 0.99 0.85
N ARG A 107 -7.76 0.91 2.18
CA ARG A 107 -6.66 0.64 3.10
C ARG A 107 -6.84 -0.73 3.74
N TYR A 108 -5.75 -1.46 3.81
CA TYR A 108 -5.66 -2.75 4.46
C TYR A 108 -4.54 -2.73 5.50
N ALA A 109 -4.67 -3.59 6.50
CA ALA A 109 -3.66 -3.86 7.50
C ALA A 109 -3.30 -5.34 7.48
N TYR A 110 -2.01 -5.62 7.58
CA TYR A 110 -1.47 -6.95 7.81
C TYR A 110 -1.47 -7.23 9.31
N SER A 111 -1.80 -8.47 9.67
CA SER A 111 -1.82 -8.91 11.07
C SER A 111 -1.75 -10.42 11.17
N GLY A 112 -1.37 -10.92 12.35
CA GLY A 112 -1.44 -12.34 12.71
C GLY A 112 -0.10 -12.92 13.08
N THR A 113 -0.13 -14.14 13.62
CA THR A 113 1.04 -14.92 13.98
C THR A 113 1.03 -16.25 13.24
N SER A 114 2.21 -16.73 12.86
CA SER A 114 2.39 -18.01 12.16
C SER A 114 3.78 -18.56 12.43
N PHE A 115 3.87 -19.87 12.62
CA PHE A 115 5.15 -20.56 12.81
C PHE A 115 5.89 -20.70 11.48
N ASN A 116 7.10 -20.13 11.38
CA ASN A 116 7.95 -20.25 10.21
C ASN A 116 8.92 -21.44 10.35
N PRO A 117 8.75 -22.53 9.59
CA PRO A 117 9.65 -23.68 9.67
C PRO A 117 11.09 -23.37 9.18
N VAL A 118 11.29 -22.32 8.40
CA VAL A 118 12.64 -21.92 7.94
C VAL A 118 13.44 -21.29 9.07
N TYR A 119 12.80 -20.65 10.04
CA TYR A 119 13.49 -20.02 11.17
C TYR A 119 13.33 -20.82 12.46
N GLY A 120 12.38 -21.76 12.50
CA GLY A 120 12.09 -22.53 13.72
C GLY A 120 11.40 -21.69 14.79
N GLU A 121 10.75 -20.60 14.38
CA GLU A 121 10.20 -19.60 15.30
C GLU A 121 8.77 -19.20 14.94
N THR A 122 8.03 -18.72 15.94
CA THR A 122 6.73 -18.09 15.73
C THR A 122 6.96 -16.65 15.34
N MET A 123 6.40 -16.26 14.19
CA MET A 123 6.55 -14.94 13.63
C MET A 123 5.23 -14.19 13.74
N TYR A 124 5.30 -12.89 13.96
CA TYR A 124 4.17 -12.00 13.74
C TYR A 124 4.37 -11.20 12.45
N GLY A 125 3.30 -11.08 11.68
CA GLY A 125 3.26 -10.31 10.45
C GLY A 125 2.49 -9.02 10.66
N SER A 126 3.05 -7.90 10.21
CA SER A 126 2.43 -6.57 10.35
C SER A 126 2.77 -5.68 9.16
N GLY A 127 2.00 -4.61 8.98
CA GLY A 127 2.17 -3.71 7.84
C GLY A 127 0.87 -3.15 7.30
N GLN A 128 0.95 -2.47 6.18
CA GLN A 128 -0.18 -1.79 5.55
C GLN A 128 -0.13 -1.88 4.03
N LYS A 129 -1.31 -1.97 3.43
CA LYS A 129 -1.48 -1.85 1.98
C LYS A 129 -2.50 -0.77 1.67
N THR A 130 -2.16 0.15 0.77
CA THR A 130 -3.07 1.16 0.25
C THR A 130 -3.23 0.98 -1.25
N VAL A 131 -4.48 0.94 -1.70
CA VAL A 131 -4.84 0.86 -3.12
C VAL A 131 -5.67 2.10 -3.46
N GLN A 132 -5.18 2.91 -4.39
CA GLN A 132 -5.85 4.14 -4.84
C GLN A 132 -6.35 3.95 -6.26
N PHE A 133 -7.56 4.41 -6.52
CA PHE A 133 -8.25 4.27 -7.80
C PHE A 133 -8.53 5.64 -8.38
N VAL A 134 -8.32 5.76 -9.68
CA VAL A 134 -8.73 6.92 -10.47
C VAL A 134 -9.51 6.44 -11.69
N ARG A 135 -10.77 6.86 -11.77
CA ARG A 135 -11.61 6.67 -12.96
C ARG A 135 -11.16 7.62 -14.06
N ARG A 136 -10.88 7.07 -15.23
CA ARG A 136 -10.63 7.78 -16.48
C ARG A 136 -11.75 7.51 -17.48
N GLY A 137 -12.02 8.50 -18.33
CA GLY A 137 -13.05 8.42 -19.35
C GLY A 137 -14.48 8.60 -18.82
N TYR A 138 -15.32 9.24 -19.63
CA TYR A 138 -16.73 9.46 -19.33
C TYR A 138 -17.60 8.31 -19.87
N SER A 139 -17.48 8.00 -21.16
CA SER A 139 -18.26 6.95 -21.86
C SER A 139 -17.61 5.56 -21.80
N ARG A 140 -16.28 5.49 -21.92
CA ARG A 140 -15.50 4.26 -21.73
C ARG A 140 -14.74 4.35 -20.41
N VAL A 141 -15.33 3.76 -19.37
CA VAL A 141 -14.74 3.75 -18.03
C VAL A 141 -13.47 2.93 -18.06
N ARG A 142 -12.36 3.55 -17.66
CA ARG A 142 -11.09 2.90 -17.37
C ARG A 142 -10.68 3.23 -15.95
N TYR A 143 -10.02 2.31 -15.29
CA TYR A 143 -9.53 2.53 -13.95
C TYR A 143 -8.01 2.43 -13.95
N GLU A 144 -7.37 3.49 -13.50
CA GLU A 144 -5.96 3.49 -13.14
C GLU A 144 -5.86 3.26 -11.64
N ILE A 145 -4.97 2.37 -11.24
CA ILE A 145 -4.72 2.05 -9.85
C ILE A 145 -3.27 2.25 -9.52
N THR A 146 -3.00 2.82 -8.36
CA THR A 146 -1.70 2.77 -7.71
C THR A 146 -1.79 2.00 -6.40
N THR A 147 -0.78 1.18 -6.12
CA THR A 147 -0.68 0.40 -4.89
C THR A 147 0.62 0.74 -4.18
N ASN A 148 0.56 0.84 -2.85
CA ASN A 148 1.71 0.82 -1.95
C ASN A 148 1.47 -0.27 -0.91
N ASP A 149 2.40 -1.20 -0.77
CA ASP A 149 2.28 -2.42 0.01
C ASP A 149 3.54 -2.64 0.84
N VAL A 150 3.42 -2.49 2.16
CA VAL A 150 4.51 -2.64 3.11
C VAL A 150 4.14 -3.73 4.10
N PHE A 151 5.04 -4.69 4.28
CA PHE A 151 4.89 -5.80 5.19
C PHE A 151 6.21 -6.13 5.87
N GLU A 152 6.15 -6.49 7.14
CA GLU A 152 7.26 -6.99 7.95
C GLU A 152 6.85 -8.27 8.68
N GLU A 153 7.77 -9.22 8.73
CA GLU A 153 7.69 -10.47 9.47
C GLU A 153 8.79 -10.45 10.53
N ARG A 154 8.40 -10.50 11.80
CA ARG A 154 9.28 -10.38 12.97
C ARG A 154 9.06 -11.53 13.93
N SER A 155 10.08 -11.91 14.69
CA SER A 155 9.94 -12.93 15.73
C SER A 155 9.02 -12.42 16.85
N VAL A 156 8.17 -13.30 17.37
CA VAL A 156 7.31 -12.98 18.51
C VAL A 156 8.11 -12.88 19.81
N PHE A 157 9.29 -13.49 19.88
CA PHE A 157 10.04 -13.62 21.13
C PHE A 157 10.95 -12.43 21.42
N ASP A 158 11.66 -11.93 20.41
CA ASP A 158 12.69 -10.90 20.56
C ASP A 158 12.51 -9.71 19.62
N ASP A 159 11.42 -9.68 18.83
CA ASP A 159 11.10 -8.66 17.83
C ASP A 159 12.12 -8.54 16.68
N SER A 160 13.02 -9.50 16.55
CA SER A 160 13.97 -9.55 15.44
C SER A 160 13.21 -9.57 14.12
N LEU A 161 13.53 -8.65 13.22
CA LEU A 161 13.04 -8.72 11.84
C LEU A 161 13.59 -10.01 11.22
N PHE A 162 12.83 -10.61 10.31
CA PHE A 162 13.32 -11.72 9.47
C PHE A 162 13.01 -11.51 8.00
N THR A 163 11.80 -11.12 7.64
CA THR A 163 11.49 -10.79 6.24
C THR A 163 10.68 -9.51 6.13
N PHE A 164 10.76 -8.85 4.98
CA PHE A 164 9.89 -7.72 4.67
C PHE A 164 9.68 -7.60 3.17
N TRP A 165 8.63 -6.87 2.78
CA TRP A 165 8.54 -6.28 1.45
C TRP A 165 8.08 -4.83 1.52
N ARG A 166 8.52 -4.04 0.54
CA ARG A 166 8.08 -2.67 0.31
C ARG A 166 7.88 -2.50 -1.19
N LEU A 167 6.63 -2.63 -1.62
CA LEU A 167 6.27 -2.76 -3.02
C LEU A 167 5.35 -1.62 -3.44
N GLY A 168 5.59 -1.10 -4.63
CA GLY A 168 4.78 -0.08 -5.28
C GLY A 168 4.45 -0.50 -6.70
N GLY A 169 3.29 -0.10 -7.20
CA GLY A 169 2.92 -0.48 -8.55
C GLY A 169 1.76 0.29 -9.12
N SER A 170 1.62 0.20 -10.43
CA SER A 170 0.52 0.79 -11.18
C SER A 170 -0.19 -0.27 -12.02
N TYR A 171 -1.52 -0.20 -12.06
CA TYR A 171 -2.37 -1.18 -12.75
C TYR A 171 -3.47 -0.49 -13.53
N ALA A 172 -4.00 -1.17 -14.53
CA ALA A 172 -5.12 -0.70 -15.32
C ALA A 172 -6.15 -1.81 -15.61
N ARG A 173 -7.39 -1.38 -15.85
CA ARG A 173 -8.51 -2.18 -16.36
C ARG A 173 -9.34 -1.36 -17.35
#